data_AF-A0A7V0NE21-F1
#
_entry.id   AF-A0A7V0NE21-F1
#
_cell.length_a   1.000
_cell.length_b   1.000
_cell.length_c   1.000
_cell.angle_alpha   90.00
_cell.angle_beta   90.00
_cell.angle_gamma   90.00
#
_symmetry.space_group_name_H-M   'P 1'
#
loop_
_entity.id
_entity.type
_entity.pdbx_description
1 polymer ?
#
loop_
_entity_poly.entity_id
_entity_poly.type
_entity_poly.pdbx_seq_one_letter_code
_entity_poly.pdbx_strand_id
1 'polypeptide(L)' 'PGPLVGKKLSELGLPKGSVIPLILREGRALVPTADTALAAEDVVILLAESDEKLAAAKKLFSAASSGG' A
#
# COMPACT_ATOMS: atom_id res chain seq x y z
N PRO A 1 9.81 7.37 -9.60
CA PRO A 1 8.70 7.30 -8.61
C PRO A 1 7.89 6.02 -8.83
N GLY A 2 7.64 5.26 -7.76
CA GLY A 2 6.77 4.09 -7.83
C GLY A 2 5.34 4.49 -8.24
N PRO A 3 4.56 3.57 -8.80
CA PRO A 3 3.31 3.91 -9.45
C PRO A 3 2.14 4.29 -8.54
N LEU A 4 2.27 3.98 -7.25
CA LEU A 4 1.27 4.32 -6.25
C LEU A 4 1.61 5.63 -5.50
N VAL A 5 2.76 6.24 -5.79
CA VAL A 5 3.14 7.51 -5.17
C VAL A 5 2.09 8.57 -5.52
N GLY A 6 1.61 9.27 -4.50
CA GLY A 6 0.55 10.28 -4.57
C GLY A 6 -0.87 9.74 -4.45
N LYS A 7 -1.10 8.41 -4.58
CA LYS A 7 -2.43 7.82 -4.38
C LYS A 7 -2.75 7.70 -2.90
N LYS A 8 -3.99 8.03 -2.52
CA LYS A 8 -4.53 7.79 -1.17
C LYS A 8 -4.79 6.30 -0.96
N LEU A 9 -4.72 5.84 0.28
CA LEU A 9 -5.02 4.44 0.60
C LEU A 9 -6.44 4.02 0.19
N SER A 10 -7.41 4.93 0.28
CA SER A 10 -8.79 4.70 -0.17
C SER A 10 -8.93 4.43 -1.67
N GLU A 11 -7.96 4.85 -2.49
CA GLU A 11 -7.98 4.66 -3.95
C GLU A 11 -7.35 3.33 -4.37
N LEU A 12 -6.71 2.59 -3.45
CA LEU A 12 -5.94 1.39 -3.79
C LEU A 12 -6.82 0.16 -4.05
N GLY A 13 -8.09 0.18 -3.64
CA GLY A 13 -8.99 -0.98 -3.81
C GLY A 13 -8.48 -2.22 -3.07
N LEU A 14 -8.03 -2.06 -1.83
CA LEU A 14 -7.52 -3.17 -1.03
C LEU A 14 -8.55 -4.30 -0.92
N PRO A 15 -8.12 -5.57 -1.02
CA PRO A 15 -9.02 -6.70 -0.81
C PRO A 15 -9.70 -6.62 0.56
N LYS A 16 -10.98 -6.99 0.63
CA LYS A 16 -11.65 -7.19 1.91
C LYS A 16 -10.88 -8.21 2.74
N GLY A 17 -10.64 -7.89 4.02
CA GLY A 17 -9.81 -8.70 4.89
C GLY A 17 -8.33 -8.33 4.88
N SER A 18 -7.96 -7.21 4.24
CA SER A 18 -6.61 -6.64 4.29
C SER A 18 -6.61 -5.26 4.94
N VAL A 19 -5.52 -4.94 5.63
CA VAL A 19 -5.33 -3.64 6.31
C VAL A 19 -3.88 -3.19 6.22
N ILE A 20 -3.68 -1.87 6.15
CA ILE A 20 -2.37 -1.22 6.29
C ILE A 20 -2.39 -0.49 7.64
N PRO A 21 -1.95 -1.12 8.73
CA PRO A 21 -1.98 -0.48 10.05
C PRO A 21 -0.85 0.54 10.24
N LEU A 22 0.21 0.45 9.42
CA LEU A 22 1.41 1.25 9.60
C LEU A 22 2.14 1.52 8.28
N ILE A 23 2.67 2.73 8.16
CA ILE A 23 3.66 3.11 7.15
C ILE A 23 4.92 3.57 7.88
N LEU A 24 6.08 3.10 7.43
CA LEU A 24 7.36 3.70 7.81
C LEU A 24 7.78 4.67 6.71
N ARG A 25 7.95 5.94 7.08
CA ARG A 25 8.36 7.03 6.19
C ARG A 25 9.51 7.78 6.84
N GLU A 26 10.62 7.91 6.13
CA GLU A 26 11.81 8.62 6.62
C GLU A 26 12.26 8.16 8.01
N GLY A 27 12.22 6.84 8.24
CA GLY A 27 12.60 6.22 9.51
C GLY A 27 11.58 6.40 10.65
N ARG A 28 10.39 6.94 10.39
CA ARG A 28 9.32 7.14 11.38
C ARG A 28 8.07 6.33 11.06
N ALA A 29 7.48 5.79 12.10
CA ALA A 29 6.20 5.09 12.05
C ALA A 29 5.03 6.08 12.07
N LEU A 30 4.07 5.90 11.17
CA LEU A 30 2.80 6.63 11.18
C LEU A 30 1.62 5.66 10.98
N VAL A 31 0.54 5.90 11.70
CA VAL A 31 -0.73 5.19 11.53
C VAL A 31 -1.50 5.90 10.41
N PRO A 32 -1.72 5.24 9.26
CA PRO A 32 -2.34 5.90 8.13
C PRO A 32 -3.87 5.93 8.29
N THR A 33 -4.48 6.82 7.52
CA THR A 33 -5.94 6.95 7.36
C THR A 33 -6.31 6.68 5.90
N ALA A 34 -7.60 6.67 5.60
CA ALA A 34 -8.10 6.57 4.23
C ALA A 34 -7.54 7.68 3.30
N ASP A 35 -7.21 8.86 3.86
CA ASP A 35 -6.69 10.02 3.15
C ASP A 35 -5.16 10.07 3.07
N THR A 36 -4.46 9.16 3.75
CA THR A 36 -3.00 9.11 3.70
C THR A 36 -2.54 8.77 2.28
N ALA A 37 -1.86 9.73 1.64
CA ALA A 37 -1.22 9.53 0.35
C ALA A 37 0.13 8.82 0.51
N LEU A 38 0.38 7.82 -0.33
CA LEU A 38 1.67 7.14 -0.39
C LEU A 38 2.74 8.08 -0.93
N ALA A 39 3.93 8.02 -0.34
CA ALA A 39 5.10 8.77 -0.78
C ALA A 39 6.16 7.82 -1.35
N ALA A 40 7.14 8.39 -2.04
CA ALA A 40 8.33 7.64 -2.40
C ALA A 40 9.02 7.13 -1.14
N GLU A 41 9.63 5.95 -1.22
CA GLU A 41 10.39 5.32 -0.13
C GLU A 41 9.55 4.88 1.09
N ASP A 42 8.23 4.98 1.02
CA ASP A 42 7.35 4.38 2.03
C ASP A 42 7.57 2.86 2.11
N VAL A 43 7.76 2.36 3.33
CA VAL A 43 7.65 0.93 3.63
C VAL A 43 6.26 0.68 4.21
N VAL A 44 5.44 0.00 3.44
CA VAL A 44 4.04 -0.30 3.79
C VAL A 44 3.98 -1.65 4.50
N ILE A 45 3.48 -1.66 5.74
CA ILE A 45 3.16 -2.90 6.44
C ILE A 45 1.73 -3.30 6.06
N LEU A 46 1.58 -4.46 5.43
CA LEU A 46 0.28 -4.98 5.00
C LEU A 46 -0.02 -6.29 5.72
N LEU A 47 -1.18 -6.34 6.36
CA LEU A 47 -1.73 -7.54 6.97
C LEU A 47 -2.95 -7.99 6.17
N ALA A 48 -3.14 -9.31 6.05
CA ALA A 48 -4.28 -9.90 5.40
C ALA A 48 -4.69 -11.20 6.11
N GLU A 49 -5.98 -11.52 6.10
CA GLU A 49 -6.54 -12.71 6.77
C GLU A 49 -6.10 -14.05 6.15
N SER A 50 -5.58 -14.03 4.92
CA SER A 50 -5.16 -15.26 4.21
C SER A 50 -4.11 -14.95 3.14
N ASP A 51 -3.33 -15.97 2.75
CA ASP A 51 -2.29 -15.84 1.73
C ASP A 51 -2.84 -15.40 0.36
N GLU A 52 -4.05 -15.85 0.00
CA GLU A 52 -4.74 -15.40 -1.21
C GLU A 52 -4.97 -13.87 -1.21
N LYS A 53 -5.44 -13.32 -0.08
CA LYS A 53 -5.71 -11.88 0.08
C LYS A 53 -4.41 -11.08 0.12
N LEU A 54 -3.37 -11.64 0.75
CA LEU A 54 -2.04 -11.07 0.72
C LEU A 54 -1.49 -11.01 -0.71
N ALA A 55 -1.62 -12.08 -1.49
CA ALA A 55 -1.19 -12.13 -2.88
C ALA A 55 -1.96 -11.13 -3.76
N ALA A 56 -3.28 -11.04 -3.59
CA ALA A 56 -4.12 -10.06 -4.29
C ALA A 56 -3.68 -8.62 -3.96
N ALA A 57 -3.42 -8.32 -2.69
CA ALA A 57 -2.94 -7.01 -2.29
C ALA A 57 -1.54 -6.70 -2.85
N LYS A 58 -0.60 -7.66 -2.80
CA LYS A 58 0.76 -7.51 -3.36
C LYS A 58 0.75 -7.13 -4.85
N LYS A 59 -0.21 -7.64 -5.63
CA LYS A 59 -0.35 -7.28 -7.05
C LYS A 59 -0.58 -5.78 -7.24
N LEU A 60 -1.31 -5.11 -6.35
CA LEU A 60 -1.53 -3.66 -6.41
C LEU A 60 -0.21 -2.88 -6.34
N PHE A 61 0.73 -3.34 -5.51
CA PHE A 61 2.03 -2.71 -5.31
C PHE A 61 3.08 -3.10 -6.35
N SER A 62 2.91 -4.24 -7.02
CA SER A 62 3.82 -4.74 -8.07
C SER A 62 3.46 -4.26 -9.48
N ALA A 63 2.19 -3.97 -9.76
CA ALA A 63 1.66 -3.91 -11.12
C ALA A 63 1.83 -2.56 -11.84
N ALA A 64 2.74 -1.69 -11.41
CA ALA A 64 2.95 -0.48 -12.19
C ALA A 64 4.41 -0.08 -12.40
N SER A 65 5.16 -1.12 -12.76
CA SER A 65 6.20 -1.03 -13.77
C SER A 65 5.69 -1.64 -15.08
N SER A 66 4.73 -0.98 -15.73
CA SER A 66 4.42 -1.20 -17.14
C SER A 66 3.96 0.12 -17.76
N GLY A 67 4.93 1.02 -17.97
CA GLY A 67 4.85 2.08 -18.96
C GLY A 67 6.02 1.87 -19.91
N GLY A 68 5.71 1.70 -21.20
CA GLY A 68 6.70 1.70 -22.28
C GLY A 68 7.24 3.09 -22.56
#